data_AF-A0A7K8JXR8-F1
#
_entry.id   AF-A0A7K8JXR8-F1
#
_cell.length_a   1.000
_cell.length_b   1.000
_cell.length_c   1.000
_cell.angle_alpha   90.00
_cell.angle_beta   90.00
_cell.angle_gamma   90.00
#
_symmetry.space_group_name_H-M   'P 1'
#
loop_
_entity.id
_entity.type
_entity.pdbx_description
1 polymer ?
#
loop_
_entity_poly.entity_id
_entity_poly.type
_entity_poly.pdbx_seq_one_letter_code
_entity_poly.pdbx_strand_id
1 'polypeptide(L)'
;MFIASLTIWLICRNMFQKPVTEDAAQCNMQFENEEMAVREKLEPDDALMYEEDLDDEDCGEAESEETMKLKLLRRIASLASRLREFIGNMIITTGKVVVTILLGSAGMMVPSLTSAVYFFVFLGLCTWWSCCQAFDPLIFSCLCVLMAIFSAGHLIGLYLYQLQFFQEVVPPKDFYARLFGVTSLTQTNCSSTWMIIKNQELHWYHHANPILLLVMYYTLATLIRLWLQEPI
;
A
#
# COMPACT_ATOMS: atom_id res chain seq x y z
N MET A 1 -0.76 0.80 25.29
CA MET A 1 0.41 1.61 25.67
C MET A 1 1.70 0.81 25.66
N PHE A 2 1.83 -0.30 26.42
CA PHE A 2 3.06 -1.11 26.47
C PHE A 2 3.55 -1.63 25.10
N ILE A 3 2.66 -2.19 24.28
CA ILE A 3 3.01 -2.69 22.94
C ILE A 3 3.49 -1.57 22.01
N ALA A 4 2.86 -0.39 22.08
CA ALA A 4 3.26 0.77 21.28
C ALA A 4 4.63 1.31 21.72
N SER A 5 4.90 1.35 23.03
CA SER A 5 6.21 1.74 23.54
C SER A 5 7.30 0.72 23.18
N LEU A 6 6.98 -0.58 23.19
CA LEU A 6 7.89 -1.65 22.79
C LEU A 6 8.21 -1.58 21.29
N THR A 7 7.21 -1.35 20.43
CA THR A 7 7.43 -1.20 18.99
C THR A 7 8.25 0.06 18.67
N ILE A 8 7.96 1.19 19.32
CA ILE A 8 8.76 2.41 19.19
C ILE A 8 10.21 2.15 19.64
N TRP A 9 10.41 1.50 20.79
CA TRP A 9 11.76 1.17 21.28
C TRP A 9 12.51 0.24 20.32
N LEU A 10 11.85 -0.78 19.77
CA LEU A 10 12.43 -1.70 18.79
C LEU A 10 12.79 -0.98 17.48
N ILE A 11 11.93 -0.08 16.99
CA ILE A 11 12.19 0.73 15.80
C ILE A 11 13.38 1.67 16.05
N CYS A 12 13.40 2.39 17.19
CA CYS A 12 14.52 3.25 17.58
C CYS A 12 15.83 2.48 17.70
N ARG A 13 15.81 1.27 18.26
CA ARG A 13 16.99 0.39 18.34
C ARG A 13 17.47 -0.03 16.95
N ASN A 14 16.55 -0.41 16.05
CA ASN A 14 16.90 -0.85 14.70
C ASN A 14 17.49 0.29 13.85
N MET A 15 16.97 1.51 14.01
CA MET A 15 17.51 2.71 13.35
C MET A 15 18.89 3.09 13.88
N PHE A 16 19.16 2.92 15.17
CA PHE A 16 20.47 3.18 15.78
C PHE A 16 21.50 2.07 15.48
N GLN A 17 21.02 0.86 15.19
CA GLN A 17 21.85 -0.30 14.82
C GLN A 17 22.17 -0.37 13.33
N LYS A 18 21.50 0.40 12.45
CA LYS A 18 22.03 0.73 11.13
C LYS A 18 23.12 1.79 11.33
N PRO A 19 24.42 1.44 11.38
CA PRO A 19 25.45 2.45 11.45
C PRO A 19 25.53 3.13 10.08
N VAL A 20 26.12 4.30 10.09
CA VAL A 20 26.47 5.21 9.00
C VAL A 20 27.43 4.55 7.98
N THR A 21 27.05 3.40 7.40
CA THR A 21 27.81 2.69 6.36
C THR A 21 27.14 2.73 4.99
N GLU A 22 25.83 2.93 4.90
CA GLU A 22 25.14 3.11 3.60
C GLU A 22 25.45 4.49 2.98
N ASP A 23 25.59 5.55 3.77
CA ASP A 23 25.86 6.91 3.26
C ASP A 23 27.30 7.08 2.73
N ALA A 24 28.28 6.35 3.29
CA ALA A 24 29.66 6.35 2.79
C ALA A 24 29.83 5.51 1.51
N ALA A 25 29.05 4.44 1.36
CA ALA A 25 29.07 3.60 0.16
C ALA A 25 28.40 4.26 -1.05
N GLN A 26 27.37 5.08 -0.81
CA GLN A 26 26.64 5.76 -1.89
C GLN A 26 27.40 6.96 -2.47
N CYS A 27 28.24 7.63 -1.67
CA CYS A 27 29.08 8.74 -2.14
C CYS A 27 30.27 8.27 -3.00
N ASN A 28 30.84 7.10 -2.72
CA ASN A 28 31.91 6.51 -3.54
C ASN A 28 31.40 6.03 -4.91
N MET A 29 30.24 5.37 -4.94
CA MET A 29 29.63 4.86 -6.18
C MET A 29 29.23 5.95 -7.17
N GLN A 30 28.92 7.17 -6.68
CA GLN A 30 28.52 8.28 -7.54
C GLN A 30 29.73 9.01 -8.15
N PHE A 31 30.89 9.00 -7.47
CA PHE A 31 32.14 9.59 -7.97
C PHE A 31 32.80 8.71 -9.04
N GLU A 32 32.83 7.39 -8.85
CA GLU A 32 33.36 6.44 -9.85
C GLU A 32 32.53 6.44 -11.15
N ASN A 33 31.22 6.65 -11.06
CA ASN A 33 30.33 6.62 -12.22
C ASN A 33 30.48 7.89 -13.09
N GLU A 34 30.80 9.04 -12.48
CA GLU A 34 31.13 10.28 -13.21
C GLU A 34 32.53 10.21 -13.84
N GLU A 35 33.50 9.56 -13.19
CA GLU A 35 34.86 9.38 -13.73
C GLU A 35 34.89 8.43 -14.94
N MET A 36 34.08 7.36 -14.91
CA MET A 36 33.91 6.46 -16.08
C MET A 36 33.15 7.11 -17.24
N ALA A 37 32.16 7.97 -16.98
CA ALA A 37 31.39 8.65 -18.04
C ALA A 37 32.20 9.72 -18.81
N VAL A 38 33.23 10.29 -18.19
CA VAL A 38 34.14 11.25 -18.86
C VAL A 38 35.18 10.53 -19.71
N ARG A 39 35.58 9.30 -19.35
CA ARG A 39 36.58 8.51 -20.06
C ARG A 39 36.04 7.83 -21.33
N GLU A 40 34.73 7.61 -21.43
CA GLU A 40 34.08 6.90 -22.55
C GLU A 40 33.89 7.75 -23.83
N LYS A 41 34.37 9.01 -23.87
CA LYS A 41 34.20 9.90 -25.03
C LYS A 41 35.40 10.05 -25.96
N LEU A 42 36.45 9.24 -25.82
CA LEU A 42 37.61 9.34 -26.70
C LEU A 42 38.19 7.97 -27.07
N GLU A 43 37.86 7.53 -28.28
CA GLU A 43 38.62 6.56 -29.09
C GLU A 43 38.74 7.17 -30.50
N PRO A 44 39.79 6.89 -31.30
CA PRO A 44 40.28 5.53 -31.54
C PRO A 44 41.80 5.31 -31.73
N ASP A 45 42.13 4.02 -31.73
CA ASP A 45 43.20 3.29 -32.44
C ASP A 45 44.69 3.35 -32.01
N ASP A 46 45.23 2.12 -32.01
CA ASP A 46 46.59 1.65 -32.29
C ASP A 46 47.70 1.67 -31.21
N ALA A 47 48.27 0.47 -31.06
CA ALA A 47 49.70 0.15 -30.94
C ALA A 47 50.30 -0.24 -29.57
N LEU A 48 50.65 -1.54 -29.53
CA LEU A 48 51.97 -2.11 -29.15
C LEU A 48 52.23 -2.61 -27.71
N MET A 49 53.00 -3.70 -27.73
CA MET A 49 53.44 -4.62 -26.67
C MET A 49 54.61 -4.13 -25.78
N TYR A 50 54.90 -4.95 -24.76
CA TYR A 50 56.08 -5.10 -23.87
C TYR A 50 55.92 -4.53 -22.45
N GLU A 51 55.60 -5.35 -21.43
CA GLU A 51 56.42 -6.31 -20.65
C GLU A 51 57.31 -5.65 -19.59
N GLU A 52 57.08 -5.92 -18.31
CA GLU A 52 58.16 -6.22 -17.34
C GLU A 52 57.61 -6.93 -16.09
N ASP A 53 58.02 -8.20 -15.94
CA ASP A 53 57.82 -9.08 -14.79
C ASP A 53 58.45 -8.54 -13.51
N LEU A 54 57.74 -8.62 -12.36
CA LEU A 54 58.34 -8.92 -11.06
C LEU A 54 57.35 -9.72 -10.21
N ASP A 55 57.76 -10.94 -9.87
CA ASP A 55 57.08 -11.93 -9.05
C ASP A 55 56.66 -11.39 -7.67
N ASP A 56 55.38 -11.58 -7.31
CA ASP A 56 55.02 -12.01 -5.96
C ASP A 56 53.74 -12.88 -6.02
N GLU A 57 53.92 -14.13 -5.61
CA GLU A 57 53.08 -15.28 -5.83
C GLU A 57 52.05 -15.41 -4.70
N ASP A 58 50.96 -14.60 -4.68
CA ASP A 58 49.69 -14.90 -3.94
C ASP A 58 48.56 -13.86 -4.17
N CYS A 59 48.10 -13.60 -5.40
CA CYS A 59 46.96 -12.64 -5.60
C CYS A 59 46.04 -12.92 -6.80
N GLY A 60 45.99 -14.15 -7.31
CA GLY A 60 45.17 -14.48 -8.50
C GLY A 60 43.71 -14.85 -8.23
N GLU A 61 43.33 -15.15 -6.98
CA GLU A 61 41.99 -15.67 -6.68
C GLU A 61 40.97 -14.56 -6.31
N ALA A 62 41.42 -13.47 -5.70
CA ALA A 62 40.53 -12.41 -5.19
C ALA A 62 39.93 -11.52 -6.31
N GLU A 63 40.71 -11.16 -7.33
CA GLU A 63 40.26 -10.32 -8.46
C GLU A 63 39.26 -11.05 -9.39
N SER A 64 39.46 -12.36 -9.59
CA SER A 64 38.54 -13.21 -10.36
C SER A 64 37.22 -13.43 -9.63
N GLU A 65 37.27 -13.59 -8.30
CA GLU A 65 36.07 -13.72 -7.46
C GLU A 65 35.27 -12.42 -7.39
N GLU A 66 35.92 -11.26 -7.28
CA GLU A 66 35.25 -9.94 -7.30
C GLU A 66 34.55 -9.68 -8.63
N THR A 67 35.20 -9.97 -9.76
CA THR A 67 34.58 -9.78 -11.09
C THR A 67 33.40 -10.73 -11.33
N MET A 68 33.44 -11.96 -10.80
CA MET A 68 32.31 -12.90 -10.86
C MET A 68 31.16 -12.47 -9.94
N LYS A 69 31.45 -11.97 -8.73
CA LYS A 69 30.45 -11.40 -7.81
C LYS A 69 29.78 -10.15 -8.39
N LEU A 70 30.52 -9.23 -9.01
CA LEU A 70 29.95 -8.06 -9.69
C LEU A 70 29.04 -8.44 -10.86
N LYS A 71 29.42 -9.47 -11.65
CA LYS A 71 28.55 -10.02 -12.70
C LYS A 71 27.27 -10.66 -12.14
N LEU A 72 27.37 -11.35 -10.99
CA LEU A 72 26.22 -11.94 -10.30
C LEU A 72 25.32 -10.86 -9.70
N LEU A 73 25.87 -9.84 -9.04
CA LEU A 73 25.13 -8.69 -8.52
C LEU A 73 24.42 -7.92 -9.63
N ARG A 74 25.06 -7.72 -10.79
CA ARG A 74 24.43 -7.09 -11.97
C ARG A 74 23.28 -7.94 -12.52
N ARG A 75 23.44 -9.27 -12.58
CA ARG A 75 22.34 -10.18 -12.96
C ARG A 75 21.19 -10.12 -11.97
N ILE A 76 21.48 -10.16 -10.66
CA ILE A 76 20.47 -10.05 -9.60
C ILE A 76 19.76 -8.70 -9.67
N ALA A 77 20.48 -7.61 -9.88
CA ALA A 77 19.92 -6.27 -10.05
C ALA A 77 19.01 -6.19 -11.29
N SER A 78 19.40 -6.80 -12.41
CA SER A 78 18.57 -6.88 -13.63
C SER A 78 17.32 -7.73 -13.46
N LEU A 79 17.39 -8.79 -12.63
CA LEU A 79 16.22 -9.59 -12.27
C LEU A 79 15.33 -8.81 -11.32
N ALA A 80 15.90 -8.09 -10.35
CA ALA A 80 15.16 -7.25 -9.41
C ALA A 80 14.40 -6.11 -10.12
N SER A 81 14.99 -5.47 -11.13
CA SER A 81 14.30 -4.43 -11.90
C SER A 81 13.14 -4.99 -12.72
N ARG A 82 13.32 -6.13 -13.39
CA ARG A 82 12.24 -6.82 -14.12
C ARG A 82 11.13 -7.31 -13.18
N LEU A 83 11.50 -7.81 -12.00
CA LEU A 83 10.53 -8.24 -10.99
C LEU A 83 9.74 -7.05 -10.46
N ARG A 84 10.41 -5.92 -10.21
CA ARG A 84 9.78 -4.67 -9.76
C ARG A 84 8.77 -4.16 -10.78
N GLU A 85 9.15 -4.10 -12.06
CA GLU A 85 8.25 -3.67 -13.15
C GLU A 85 7.05 -4.62 -13.30
N PHE A 86 7.28 -5.93 -13.22
CA PHE A 86 6.21 -6.92 -13.26
C PHE A 86 5.25 -6.77 -12.06
N ILE A 87 5.79 -6.58 -10.86
CA ILE A 87 4.99 -6.36 -9.64
C ILE A 87 4.15 -5.10 -9.78
N GLY A 88 4.71 -3.99 -10.27
CA GLY A 88 3.97 -2.74 -10.49
C GLY A 88 2.78 -2.93 -11.44
N ASN A 89 3.02 -3.54 -12.61
CA ASN A 89 1.96 -3.80 -13.60
C ASN A 89 0.88 -4.77 -13.07
N MET A 90 1.29 -5.79 -12.32
CA MET A 90 0.37 -6.74 -11.68
C MET A 90 -0.47 -6.04 -10.62
N ILE A 91 0.11 -5.15 -9.82
CA ILE A 91 -0.60 -4.43 -8.75
C ILE A 91 -1.63 -3.46 -9.30
N ILE A 92 -1.34 -2.77 -10.41
CA ILE A 92 -2.25 -1.82 -11.02
C ILE A 92 -3.46 -2.56 -11.60
N THR A 93 -3.19 -3.65 -12.33
CA THR A 93 -4.23 -4.45 -12.98
C THR A 93 -5.07 -5.22 -11.96
N THR A 94 -4.42 -5.90 -11.02
CA THR A 94 -5.08 -6.67 -9.96
C THR A 94 -5.78 -5.73 -8.98
N GLY A 95 -5.16 -4.62 -8.61
CA GLY A 95 -5.73 -3.62 -7.71
C GLY A 95 -7.04 -3.05 -8.23
N LYS A 96 -7.12 -2.76 -9.54
CA LYS A 96 -8.37 -2.35 -10.20
C LYS A 96 -9.50 -3.37 -9.99
N VAL A 97 -9.23 -4.65 -10.23
CA VAL A 97 -10.22 -5.73 -10.07
C VAL A 97 -10.62 -5.91 -8.60
N VAL A 98 -9.63 -5.97 -7.70
CA VAL A 98 -9.86 -6.17 -6.26
C VAL A 98 -10.69 -5.02 -5.68
N VAL A 99 -10.33 -3.77 -5.99
CA VAL A 99 -11.09 -2.59 -5.54
C VAL A 99 -12.53 -2.64 -6.05
N THR A 100 -12.74 -3.00 -7.33
CA THR A 100 -14.09 -3.09 -7.91
C THR A 100 -14.94 -4.13 -7.19
N ILE A 101 -14.40 -5.32 -6.89
CA ILE A 101 -15.11 -6.37 -6.14
C ILE A 101 -15.44 -5.92 -4.71
N LEU A 102 -14.48 -5.29 -4.03
CA LEU A 102 -14.68 -4.75 -2.67
C LEU A 102 -15.77 -3.67 -2.65
N LEU A 103 -15.80 -2.80 -3.66
CA LEU A 103 -16.82 -1.76 -3.80
C LEU A 103 -18.22 -2.35 -4.01
N GLY A 104 -18.34 -3.34 -4.88
CA GLY A 104 -19.61 -4.02 -5.14
C GLY A 104 -20.12 -4.76 -3.90
N SER A 105 -19.24 -5.51 -3.23
CA SER A 105 -19.62 -6.22 -1.99
C SER A 105 -20.01 -5.25 -0.86
N ALA A 106 -19.30 -4.13 -0.69
CA ALA A 106 -19.64 -3.11 0.31
C ALA A 106 -20.99 -2.43 -0.01
N GLY A 107 -21.26 -2.18 -1.30
CA GLY A 107 -22.53 -1.60 -1.76
C GLY A 107 -23.73 -2.53 -1.54
N MET A 108 -23.56 -3.84 -1.69
CA MET A 108 -24.63 -4.83 -1.54
C MET A 108 -24.90 -5.26 -0.10
N MET A 109 -23.97 -5.04 0.84
CA MET A 109 -24.01 -5.61 2.18
C MET A 109 -25.19 -5.10 3.05
N VAL A 110 -25.42 -3.78 3.05
CA VAL A 110 -26.52 -3.15 3.80
C VAL A 110 -27.14 -2.08 2.90
N PRO A 111 -28.43 -2.14 2.55
CA PRO A 111 -29.07 -1.12 1.72
C PRO A 111 -29.21 0.20 2.50
N SER A 112 -28.50 1.25 2.07
CA SER A 112 -28.44 2.56 2.71
C SER A 112 -27.95 3.62 1.73
N LEU A 113 -28.05 4.90 2.09
CA LEU A 113 -27.55 6.00 1.29
C LEU A 113 -26.01 5.98 1.18
N THR A 114 -25.32 5.60 2.25
CA THR A 114 -23.85 5.49 2.25
C THR A 114 -23.38 4.31 1.41
N SER A 115 -24.06 3.16 1.49
CA SER A 115 -23.78 2.00 0.64
C SER A 115 -24.08 2.24 -0.85
N ALA A 116 -25.11 3.04 -1.15
CA ALA A 116 -25.45 3.43 -2.51
C ALA A 116 -24.30 4.14 -3.24
N VAL A 117 -23.50 4.95 -2.54
CA VAL A 117 -22.32 5.60 -3.13
C VAL A 117 -21.32 4.55 -3.63
N TYR A 118 -20.98 3.55 -2.81
CA TYR A 118 -20.10 2.45 -3.24
C TYR A 118 -20.71 1.66 -4.40
N PHE A 119 -22.01 1.41 -4.35
CA PHE A 119 -22.72 0.67 -5.39
C PHE A 119 -22.76 1.41 -6.74
N PHE A 120 -23.00 2.72 -6.76
CA PHE A 120 -23.00 3.50 -8.00
C PHE A 120 -21.61 3.61 -8.61
N VAL A 121 -20.57 3.79 -7.79
CA VAL A 121 -19.19 3.79 -8.30
C VAL A 121 -18.84 2.41 -8.86
N PHE A 122 -19.24 1.33 -8.19
CA PHE A 122 -19.10 -0.03 -8.71
C PHE A 122 -19.78 -0.20 -10.07
N LEU A 123 -21.06 0.20 -10.18
CA LEU A 123 -21.80 0.15 -11.44
C LEU A 123 -21.12 0.99 -12.53
N GLY A 124 -20.63 2.18 -12.21
CA GLY A 124 -19.90 3.03 -13.15
C GLY A 124 -18.63 2.35 -13.67
N LEU A 125 -17.82 1.77 -12.77
CA LEU A 125 -16.61 1.03 -13.13
C LEU A 125 -16.93 -0.19 -14.01
N CYS A 126 -17.92 -1.01 -13.63
CA CYS A 126 -18.34 -2.17 -14.39
C CYS A 126 -18.95 -1.82 -15.75
N THR A 127 -19.74 -0.74 -15.82
CA THR A 127 -20.31 -0.26 -17.07
C THR A 127 -19.21 0.20 -18.01
N TRP A 128 -18.25 0.99 -17.51
CA TRP A 128 -17.14 1.47 -18.30
C TRP A 128 -16.28 0.33 -18.86
N TRP A 129 -16.00 -0.69 -18.05
CA TRP A 129 -15.31 -1.89 -18.50
C TRP A 129 -16.09 -2.67 -19.56
N SER A 130 -17.41 -2.76 -19.40
CA SER A 130 -18.29 -3.42 -20.35
C SER A 130 -18.35 -2.69 -21.69
N CYS A 131 -18.13 -1.36 -21.70
CA CYS A 131 -17.99 -0.55 -22.91
C CYS A 131 -16.61 -0.67 -23.59
N CYS A 132 -15.72 -1.56 -23.11
CA CYS A 132 -14.36 -1.77 -23.64
C CYS A 132 -13.50 -0.49 -23.69
N GLN A 133 -13.79 0.50 -22.86
CA GLN A 133 -13.07 1.78 -22.87
C GLN A 133 -11.92 1.76 -21.86
N ALA A 134 -10.74 2.23 -22.28
CA ALA A 134 -9.59 2.34 -21.38
C ALA A 134 -9.87 3.42 -20.32
N PHE A 135 -9.49 3.15 -19.07
CA PHE A 135 -9.58 4.11 -17.98
C PHE A 135 -8.27 4.90 -17.92
N ASP A 136 -8.36 6.23 -17.96
CA ASP A 136 -7.20 7.07 -17.66
C ASP A 136 -6.71 6.77 -16.22
N PRO A 137 -5.43 6.41 -16.02
CA PRO A 137 -4.88 6.11 -14.70
C PRO A 137 -5.11 7.25 -13.69
N LEU A 138 -5.14 8.52 -14.13
CA LEU A 138 -5.39 9.68 -13.26
C LEU A 138 -6.80 9.66 -12.68
N ILE A 139 -7.82 9.38 -13.50
CA ILE A 139 -9.22 9.35 -13.07
C ILE A 139 -9.44 8.19 -12.10
N PHE A 140 -8.87 7.02 -12.40
CA PHE A 140 -8.96 5.87 -11.51
C PHE A 140 -8.29 6.16 -10.15
N SER A 141 -7.10 6.78 -10.15
CA SER A 141 -6.40 7.19 -8.94
C SER A 141 -7.23 8.19 -8.12
N CYS A 142 -7.81 9.20 -8.77
CA CYS A 142 -8.69 10.17 -8.14
C CYS A 142 -9.92 9.51 -7.50
N LEU A 143 -10.60 8.60 -8.22
CA LEU A 143 -11.70 7.81 -7.69
C LEU A 143 -11.28 6.98 -6.48
N CYS A 144 -10.13 6.32 -6.52
CA CYS A 144 -9.59 5.58 -5.38
C CYS A 144 -9.36 6.47 -4.15
N VAL A 145 -8.79 7.67 -4.32
CA VAL A 145 -8.57 8.63 -3.24
C VAL A 145 -9.90 9.11 -2.64
N LEU A 146 -10.87 9.48 -3.49
CA LEU A 146 -12.20 9.91 -3.04
C LEU A 146 -12.90 8.80 -2.26
N MET A 147 -12.86 7.56 -2.76
CA MET A 147 -13.44 6.41 -2.07
C MET A 147 -12.71 6.05 -0.77
N ALA A 148 -11.39 6.29 -0.70
CA ALA A 148 -10.61 6.10 0.52
C ALA A 148 -11.03 7.10 1.61
N ILE A 149 -11.16 8.38 1.26
CA ILE A 149 -11.63 9.43 2.18
C ILE A 149 -13.07 9.14 2.62
N PHE A 150 -13.94 8.78 1.67
CA PHE A 150 -15.34 8.45 1.96
C PHE A 150 -15.47 7.24 2.89
N SER A 151 -14.69 6.17 2.66
CA SER A 151 -14.68 4.98 3.51
C SER A 151 -14.07 5.23 4.89
N ALA A 152 -13.02 6.05 4.98
CA ALA A 152 -12.50 6.50 6.27
C ALA A 152 -13.56 7.25 7.08
N GLY A 153 -14.25 8.21 6.46
CA GLY A 153 -15.34 8.95 7.09
C GLY A 153 -16.50 8.05 7.52
N HIS A 154 -16.87 7.08 6.68
CA HIS A 154 -17.92 6.12 6.99
C HIS A 154 -17.53 5.22 8.17
N LEU A 155 -16.30 4.70 8.21
CA LEU A 155 -15.78 3.95 9.34
C LEU A 155 -15.80 4.78 10.63
N ILE A 156 -15.27 6.00 10.59
CA ILE A 156 -15.29 6.92 11.73
C ILE A 156 -16.73 7.12 12.22
N GLY A 157 -17.68 7.36 11.32
CA GLY A 157 -19.10 7.49 11.67
C GLY A 157 -19.67 6.24 12.36
N LEU A 158 -19.37 5.05 11.84
CA LEU A 158 -19.81 3.78 12.44
C LEU A 158 -19.22 3.56 13.84
N TYR A 159 -17.96 3.95 14.06
CA TYR A 159 -17.29 3.88 15.35
C TYR A 159 -17.85 4.91 16.35
N LEU A 160 -18.03 6.16 15.91
CA LEU A 160 -18.61 7.21 16.75
C LEU A 160 -20.03 6.86 17.17
N TYR A 161 -20.83 6.23 16.30
CA TYR A 161 -22.18 5.79 16.65
C TYR A 161 -22.23 4.66 17.70
N GLN A 162 -21.12 3.96 17.98
CA GLN A 162 -21.09 3.03 19.11
C GLN A 162 -21.05 3.75 20.46
N LEU A 163 -20.74 5.05 20.49
CA LEU A 163 -20.80 5.85 21.71
C LEU A 163 -22.25 6.16 22.08
N GLN A 164 -22.57 6.07 23.36
CA GLN A 164 -23.90 6.31 23.91
C GLN A 164 -24.49 7.68 23.50
N PHE A 165 -23.65 8.72 23.47
CA PHE A 165 -24.06 10.08 23.11
C PHE A 165 -24.75 10.17 21.74
N PHE A 166 -24.20 9.50 20.73
CA PHE A 166 -24.75 9.54 19.37
C PHE A 166 -26.00 8.69 19.22
N GLN A 167 -26.13 7.60 20.01
CA GLN A 167 -27.33 6.76 20.04
C GLN A 167 -28.51 7.46 20.73
N GLU A 168 -28.24 8.37 21.65
CA GLU A 168 -29.25 9.18 22.33
C GLU A 168 -29.78 10.30 21.43
N VAL A 169 -28.90 10.93 20.64
CA VAL A 169 -29.28 11.96 19.66
C VAL A 169 -30.01 11.35 18.46
N VAL A 170 -29.56 10.19 17.97
CA VAL A 170 -30.19 9.47 16.85
C VAL A 170 -30.50 8.04 17.28
N PRO A 171 -31.74 7.77 17.75
CA PRO A 171 -32.20 6.44 18.08
C PRO A 171 -32.05 5.44 16.93
N PRO A 172 -31.67 4.18 17.20
CA PRO A 172 -31.49 3.14 16.17
C PRO A 172 -32.77 2.74 15.44
N LYS A 173 -33.95 3.14 15.94
CA LYS A 173 -35.25 2.89 15.30
C LYS A 173 -35.68 4.02 14.35
N ASP A 174 -34.95 5.12 14.32
CA ASP A 174 -35.29 6.27 13.50
C ASP A 174 -34.95 6.07 12.02
N PHE A 175 -35.64 6.82 11.17
CA PHE A 175 -35.41 6.82 9.72
C PHE A 175 -33.97 7.21 9.37
N TYR A 176 -33.36 8.15 10.11
CA TYR A 176 -31.99 8.62 9.86
C TYR A 176 -30.94 7.51 10.07
N ALA A 177 -31.09 6.68 11.10
CA ALA A 177 -30.18 5.55 11.35
C ALA A 177 -30.22 4.55 10.19
N ARG A 178 -31.43 4.23 9.69
CA ARG A 178 -31.60 3.35 8.52
C ARG A 178 -31.09 4.00 7.23
N LEU A 179 -31.35 5.30 7.02
CA LEU A 179 -30.93 6.02 5.83
C LEU A 179 -29.41 6.05 5.67
N PHE A 180 -28.66 6.32 6.74
CA PHE A 180 -27.20 6.31 6.70
C PHE A 180 -26.58 4.91 6.88
N GLY A 181 -27.39 3.86 7.07
CA GLY A 181 -26.92 2.48 7.23
C GLY A 181 -26.21 2.23 8.55
N VAL A 182 -26.41 3.10 9.54
CA VAL A 182 -25.70 3.06 10.81
C VAL A 182 -26.41 2.07 11.73
N THR A 183 -25.71 0.99 12.09
CA THR A 183 -26.28 -0.07 12.93
C THR A 183 -25.63 -0.07 14.31
N SER A 184 -26.45 -0.02 15.37
CA SER A 184 -25.99 -0.16 16.75
C SER A 184 -25.61 -1.63 17.01
N LEU A 185 -24.31 -1.92 17.17
CA LEU A 185 -23.82 -3.27 17.46
C LEU A 185 -23.95 -3.59 18.96
N THR A 186 -23.73 -2.59 19.79
CA THR A 186 -23.89 -2.64 21.25
C THR A 186 -25.11 -1.81 21.66
N GLN A 187 -26.03 -2.40 22.43
CA GLN A 187 -27.07 -1.64 23.12
C GLN A 187 -26.50 -1.06 24.41
N THR A 188 -26.74 0.23 24.62
CA THR A 188 -26.44 0.93 25.86
C THR A 188 -27.74 1.05 26.68
N ASN A 189 -27.71 0.66 27.95
CA ASN A 189 -28.89 0.74 28.83
C ASN A 189 -28.63 1.72 29.97
N CYS A 190 -29.55 2.67 30.18
CA CYS A 190 -29.43 3.70 31.22
C CYS A 190 -29.45 3.13 32.65
N SER A 191 -30.00 1.93 32.85
CA SER A 191 -30.04 1.27 34.17
C SER A 191 -28.79 0.44 34.48
N SER A 192 -27.90 0.21 33.51
CA SER A 192 -26.69 -0.61 33.67
C SER A 192 -25.59 -0.19 32.70
N THR A 193 -24.99 0.97 32.96
CA THR A 193 -23.92 1.58 32.13
C THR A 193 -22.69 0.67 31.94
N TRP A 194 -22.47 -0.27 32.87
CA TRP A 194 -21.33 -1.20 32.89
C TRP A 194 -21.55 -2.47 32.04
N MET A 195 -22.76 -2.71 31.55
CA MET A 195 -23.12 -3.95 30.87
C MET A 195 -23.36 -3.70 29.38
N ILE A 196 -22.40 -4.16 28.56
CA ILE A 196 -22.52 -4.12 27.10
C ILE A 196 -23.48 -5.22 26.67
N ILE A 197 -24.73 -4.86 26.35
CA ILE A 197 -25.73 -5.80 25.85
C ILE A 197 -25.57 -5.87 24.34
N LYS A 198 -25.11 -7.00 23.80
CA LYS A 198 -25.06 -7.20 22.34
C LYS A 198 -26.49 -7.25 21.80
N ASN A 199 -26.77 -6.49 20.74
CA ASN A 199 -28.07 -6.57 20.09
C ASN A 199 -28.20 -7.94 19.37
N GLN A 200 -28.94 -8.88 19.96
CA GLN A 200 -29.04 -10.27 19.48
C GLN A 200 -29.90 -10.43 18.22
N GLU A 201 -30.61 -9.39 17.79
CA GLU A 201 -31.47 -9.44 16.60
C GLU A 201 -30.79 -9.00 15.29
N LEU A 202 -29.46 -8.78 15.31
CA LEU A 202 -28.72 -8.42 14.09
C LEU A 202 -28.34 -9.66 13.29
N HIS A 203 -28.70 -9.64 12.01
CA HIS A 203 -28.18 -10.59 11.04
C HIS A 203 -26.66 -10.41 10.83
N TRP A 204 -26.00 -11.48 10.36
CA TRP A 204 -24.54 -11.55 10.18
C TRP A 204 -23.95 -10.43 9.30
N TYR A 205 -24.69 -9.96 8.30
CA TYR A 205 -24.22 -8.93 7.36
C TYR A 205 -24.02 -7.56 8.02
N HIS A 206 -24.78 -7.23 9.08
CA HIS A 206 -24.54 -6.01 9.87
C HIS A 206 -23.21 -6.06 10.62
N HIS A 207 -22.78 -7.25 11.07
CA HIS A 207 -21.50 -7.45 11.73
C HIS A 207 -20.32 -7.47 10.74
N ALA A 208 -20.55 -8.01 9.55
CA ALA A 208 -19.54 -8.10 8.51
C ALA A 208 -19.28 -6.75 7.81
N ASN A 209 -20.26 -5.84 7.77
CA ASN A 209 -20.13 -4.55 7.08
C ASN A 209 -18.93 -3.70 7.57
N PRO A 210 -18.74 -3.42 8.88
CA PRO A 210 -17.56 -2.66 9.33
C PRO A 210 -16.23 -3.33 8.98
N ILE A 211 -16.17 -4.66 9.01
CA ILE A 211 -14.96 -5.43 8.65
C ILE A 211 -14.66 -5.27 7.15
N LEU A 212 -15.69 -5.39 6.32
CA LEU A 212 -15.56 -5.23 4.87
C LEU A 212 -15.11 -3.81 4.49
N LEU A 213 -15.70 -2.79 5.12
CA LEU A 213 -15.30 -1.39 4.93
C LEU A 213 -13.86 -1.14 5.38
N LEU A 214 -13.43 -1.78 6.48
CA LEU A 214 -12.05 -1.71 6.95
C LEU A 214 -11.07 -2.31 5.94
N VAL A 215 -11.36 -3.53 5.45
CA VAL A 215 -10.54 -4.18 4.42
C VAL A 215 -10.47 -3.32 3.17
N MET A 216 -11.61 -2.81 2.68
CA MET A 216 -11.67 -1.93 1.53
C MET A 216 -10.84 -0.65 1.72
N TYR A 217 -10.94 0.00 2.88
CA TYR A 217 -10.14 1.18 3.20
C TYR A 217 -8.63 0.86 3.18
N TYR A 218 -8.21 -0.24 3.81
CA TYR A 218 -6.80 -0.65 3.80
C TYR A 218 -6.30 -1.01 2.41
N THR A 219 -7.11 -1.68 1.58
CA THR A 219 -6.75 -1.98 0.19
C THR A 219 -6.58 -0.69 -0.61
N LEU A 220 -7.51 0.25 -0.50
CA LEU A 220 -7.42 1.56 -1.16
C LEU A 220 -6.18 2.34 -0.69
N ALA A 221 -5.93 2.40 0.62
CA ALA A 221 -4.77 3.09 1.18
C ALA A 221 -3.45 2.46 0.74
N THR A 222 -3.37 1.13 0.66
CA THR A 222 -2.19 0.41 0.16
C THR A 222 -1.98 0.70 -1.32
N LEU A 223 -3.05 0.68 -2.12
CA LEU A 223 -2.98 0.99 -3.53
C LEU A 223 -2.51 2.43 -3.73
N ILE A 224 -3.09 3.42 -3.04
CA ILE A 224 -2.70 4.83 -3.11
C ILE A 224 -1.23 5.02 -2.72
N ARG A 225 -0.76 4.38 -1.64
CA ARG A 225 0.65 4.44 -1.23
C ARG A 225 1.57 3.93 -2.33
N LEU A 226 1.17 2.84 -2.97
CA LEU A 226 1.96 2.20 -4.01
C LEU A 226 2.01 3.06 -5.29
N TRP A 227 0.88 3.68 -5.66
CA TRP A 227 0.83 4.68 -6.73
C TRP A 227 1.70 5.91 -6.44
N LEU A 228 1.85 6.31 -5.18
CA LEU A 228 2.68 7.46 -4.80
C LEU A 228 4.18 7.17 -4.86
N GLN A 229 4.58 5.91 -4.65
CA GLN A 229 5.99 5.48 -4.64
C GLN A 229 6.55 5.26 -6.05
N GLU A 230 5.69 4.98 -7.02
CA GLU A 230 6.05 4.83 -8.43
C GLU A 230 5.23 5.81 -9.27
N PRO A 231 5.53 7.12 -9.22
CA PRO A 231 4.90 8.08 -10.12
C PRO A 231 5.28 7.69 -11.55
N ILE A 232 4.26 7.39 -12.34
CA ILE A 232 4.36 7.13 -13.79
C ILE A 232 4.82 8.41 -14.49
#